data_AF-A0A964N360-F1
#
_entry.id   AF-A0A964N360-F1
#
_cell.length_a   1.000
_cell.length_b   1.000
_cell.length_c   1.000
_cell.angle_alpha   90.00
_cell.angle_beta   90.00
_cell.angle_gamma   90.00
#
_symmetry.space_group_name_H-M   'P 1'
#
loop_
_entity.id
_entity.type
_entity.pdbx_description
1 polymer ?
#
loop_
_entity_poly.entity_id
_entity_poly.type
_entity_poly.pdbx_seq_one_letter_code
_entity_poly.pdbx_strand_id
1 'polypeptide(L)'
;MIAAFDEMKGHDGGVRPAYGELSRWLEEIPPDVLDYRRREAELLFRRIGITFAAYGEADAQERLIPFDVIPRIISGADWRFLEKGLTQRVKALNMFLKDIYGAREILRAG
;
A
#
# COMPACT_ATOMS: atom_id res chain seq x y z
N MET A 1 10.68 16.72 18.91
CA MET A 1 10.70 16.09 17.59
C MET A 1 9.46 15.21 17.53
N ILE A 2 8.50 15.47 16.64
CA ILE A 2 7.29 14.64 16.53
C ILE A 2 7.70 13.37 15.78
N ALA A 3 7.59 12.21 16.42
CA ALA A 3 7.83 10.94 15.76
C ALA A 3 6.68 10.66 14.77
N ALA A 4 7.03 10.25 13.55
CA ALA A 4 6.03 9.77 12.59
C ALA A 4 5.30 8.54 13.13
N PHE A 5 4.06 8.33 12.69
CA PHE A 5 3.32 7.11 13.01
C PHE A 5 4.02 5.90 12.37
N ASP A 6 4.24 4.86 13.18
CA ASP A 6 4.78 3.58 12.74
C ASP A 6 3.70 2.50 12.85
N GLU A 7 3.59 1.66 11.81
CA GLU A 7 2.57 0.62 11.69
C GLU A 7 2.82 -0.54 12.66
N MET A 8 4.09 -0.82 12.97
CA MET A 8 4.49 -1.89 13.87
C MET A 8 4.67 -1.38 15.29
N LYS A 9 5.30 -0.22 15.46
CA LYS A 9 5.61 0.39 16.76
C LYS A 9 4.52 1.39 17.18
N GLY A 10 4.00 1.20 18.38
CA GLY A 10 3.12 2.13 19.07
C GLY A 10 3.85 3.43 19.42
N HIS A 11 3.08 4.45 19.81
CA HIS A 11 3.63 5.74 20.24
C HIS A 11 4.47 5.64 21.52
N ASP A 12 4.32 4.55 22.27
CA ASP A 12 5.05 4.17 23.48
C ASP A 12 6.27 3.26 23.20
N GLY A 13 6.53 2.94 21.93
CA GLY A 13 7.60 2.02 21.52
C GLY A 13 7.23 0.53 21.63
N GLY A 14 6.02 0.18 22.08
CA GLY A 14 5.52 -1.19 22.12
C GLY A 14 5.12 -1.70 20.73
N VAL A 15 5.01 -3.01 20.54
CA VAL A 15 4.53 -3.59 19.27
C VAL A 15 3.00 -3.56 19.26
N ARG A 16 2.40 -3.06 18.18
CA ARG A 16 0.94 -3.06 18.00
C ARG A 16 0.42 -4.50 17.87
N PRO A 17 -0.76 -4.82 18.43
CA PRO A 17 -1.28 -6.20 18.43
C PRO A 17 -1.32 -6.88 17.06
N ALA A 18 -1.68 -6.13 16.00
CA ALA A 18 -1.73 -6.66 14.64
C ALA A 18 -0.37 -7.14 14.11
N TYR A 19 0.72 -6.59 14.65
CA TYR A 19 2.09 -6.90 14.26
C TYR A 19 2.79 -7.90 15.20
N GLY A 20 2.13 -8.37 16.28
CA GLY A 20 2.79 -9.20 17.30
C GLY A 20 3.33 -10.54 16.79
N GLU A 21 2.65 -11.17 15.83
CA GLU A 21 3.15 -12.39 15.19
C GLU A 21 4.35 -12.11 14.28
N LEU A 22 4.25 -11.06 13.45
CA LEU A 22 5.34 -10.65 12.57
C LEU A 22 6.59 -10.23 13.36
N SER A 23 6.43 -9.50 14.46
CA SER A 23 7.56 -9.10 15.33
C SER A 23 8.31 -10.30 15.87
N ARG A 24 7.59 -11.28 16.43
CA ARG A 24 8.22 -12.51 16.97
C ARG A 24 8.94 -13.28 15.87
N TRP A 25 8.31 -13.42 14.71
CA TRP A 25 8.94 -14.08 13.57
C TRP A 25 10.21 -13.34 13.09
N LEU A 26 10.20 -12.01 13.06
CA LEU A 26 11.37 -11.21 12.71
C LEU A 26 12.51 -11.30 13.74
N GLU A 27 12.19 -11.53 15.01
CA GLU A 27 13.18 -11.75 16.07
C GLU A 27 13.83 -13.15 15.99
N GLU A 28 13.10 -14.14 15.48
CA GLU A 28 13.56 -15.53 15.38
C GLU A 28 14.28 -15.86 14.07
N ILE A 29 14.02 -15.10 13.01
CA ILE A 29 14.51 -15.42 11.66
C ILE A 29 16.01 -15.09 11.50
N PRO A 30 16.79 -15.97 10.86
CA PRO A 30 18.15 -15.65 10.47
C PRO A 30 18.20 -14.46 9.48
N PRO A 31 19.18 -13.54 9.61
CA PRO A 31 19.24 -12.32 8.79
C PRO A 31 19.30 -12.56 7.28
N ASP A 32 19.87 -13.70 6.86
CA ASP A 32 20.05 -14.10 5.46
C ASP A 32 18.74 -14.52 4.78
N VAL A 33 17.73 -14.94 5.55
CA VAL A 33 16.46 -15.40 4.97
C VAL A 33 15.69 -14.26 4.32
N LEU A 34 15.68 -13.06 4.91
CA LEU A 34 14.99 -11.90 4.31
C LEU A 34 15.64 -11.48 3.00
N ASP A 35 16.98 -11.47 2.93
CA ASP A 35 17.72 -11.17 1.72
C ASP A 35 17.50 -12.24 0.64
N TYR A 36 17.46 -13.52 1.05
CA TYR A 36 17.11 -14.63 0.14
C TYR A 36 15.69 -14.46 -0.43
N ARG A 37 14.70 -14.17 0.43
CA ARG A 37 13.30 -13.94 0.00
C ARG A 37 13.17 -12.72 -0.92
N ARG A 38 13.93 -11.66 -0.66
CA ARG A 38 13.96 -10.48 -1.53
C ARG A 38 14.46 -10.84 -2.93
N ARG A 39 15.57 -11.58 -3.02
CA ARG A 39 16.12 -12.05 -4.31
C ARG A 39 15.17 -12.99 -5.04
N GLU A 40 14.54 -13.92 -4.34
CA GLU A 40 13.51 -14.80 -4.92
C GLU A 40 12.34 -14.00 -5.49
N ALA A 41 11.84 -13.02 -4.74
CA ALA A 41 10.78 -12.14 -5.20
C ALA A 41 11.22 -11.39 -6.47
N GLU A 42 12.39 -10.71 -6.46
CA GLU A 42 12.90 -10.00 -7.63
C GLU A 42 12.98 -10.86 -8.89
N LEU A 43 13.44 -12.12 -8.77
CA LEU A 43 13.45 -13.08 -9.88
C LEU A 43 12.04 -13.41 -10.37
N LEU A 44 11.09 -13.58 -9.45
CA LEU A 44 9.68 -13.81 -9.78
C LEU A 44 9.07 -12.60 -10.52
N PHE A 45 9.32 -11.38 -10.03
CA PHE A 45 8.85 -10.14 -10.66
C PHE A 45 9.42 -9.98 -12.07
N ARG A 46 10.71 -10.29 -12.28
CA ARG A 46 11.33 -10.36 -13.64
C ARG A 46 10.63 -11.36 -14.54
N ARG A 47 10.32 -12.55 -14.03
CA ARG A 47 9.71 -13.64 -14.81
C ARG A 47 8.26 -13.35 -15.20
N ILE A 48 7.48 -12.71 -14.34
CA ILE A 48 6.07 -12.39 -14.59
C ILE A 48 5.93 -11.12 -15.46
N GLY A 49 7.02 -10.38 -15.66
CA GLY A 49 7.03 -9.17 -16.49
C GLY A 49 6.37 -7.97 -15.81
N ILE A 50 6.44 -7.90 -14.48
CA ILE A 50 5.98 -6.72 -13.73
C ILE A 50 7.10 -5.67 -13.82
N THR A 51 7.12 -4.94 -14.92
CA THR A 51 8.07 -3.86 -15.19
C THR A 51 7.32 -2.53 -15.28
N PHE A 52 7.98 -1.43 -14.93
CA PHE A 52 7.43 -0.08 -15.13
C PHE A 52 8.30 0.68 -16.13
N ALA A 53 7.65 1.32 -17.10
CA ALA A 53 8.31 2.23 -18.02
C ALA A 53 8.52 3.58 -17.30
N ALA A 54 9.75 3.85 -16.88
CA ALA A 54 10.10 5.17 -16.37
C ALA A 54 10.03 6.18 -17.53
N TYR A 55 8.93 6.95 -17.60
CA TYR A 55 8.81 8.06 -18.54
C TYR A 55 9.85 9.12 -18.19
N GLY A 56 10.81 9.37 -19.11
CA GLY A 56 11.77 10.47 -18.93
C GLY A 56 13.03 10.41 -19.80
N GLU A 57 13.48 9.23 -20.26
CA GLU A 57 14.68 9.11 -21.09
C GLU A 57 14.39 8.38 -22.41
N ALA A 58 15.07 8.80 -23.48
CA ALA A 58 14.97 8.22 -24.82
C ALA A 58 15.38 6.74 -24.87
N ASP A 59 15.95 6.23 -23.77
CA ASP A 59 16.27 4.84 -23.51
C ASP A 59 15.42 4.39 -22.30
N ALA A 60 14.14 4.08 -22.55
CA ALA A 60 13.23 3.61 -21.51
C ALA A 60 13.64 2.19 -21.08
N GLN A 61 14.70 2.08 -20.28
CA GLN A 61 15.09 0.83 -19.64
C GLN A 61 13.94 0.39 -18.73
N GLU A 62 13.40 -0.78 -19.03
CA GLU A 62 12.46 -1.45 -18.14
C GLU A 62 13.12 -1.66 -16.78
N ARG A 63 12.57 -1.00 -15.76
CA ARG A 63 13.00 -1.20 -14.37
C ARG A 63 11.96 -2.02 -13.63
N LEU A 64 12.44 -2.86 -12.73
CA LEU A 64 11.57 -3.63 -11.84
C LEU A 64 10.94 -2.71 -10.82
N ILE A 65 9.68 -2.99 -10.50
CA ILE A 65 9.03 -2.37 -9.36
C ILE A 65 9.73 -2.87 -8.09
N PRO A 66 10.22 -1.97 -7.21
CA PRO A 66 10.83 -2.40 -5.96
C PRO A 66 9.80 -3.13 -5.11
N PHE A 67 10.20 -4.26 -4.53
CA PHE A 67 9.33 -5.09 -3.71
C PHE A 67 9.85 -5.16 -2.27
N ASP A 68 8.93 -5.00 -1.32
CA ASP A 68 9.20 -5.21 0.10
C ASP A 68 8.63 -6.56 0.54
N VAL A 69 9.46 -7.35 1.20
CA VAL A 69 9.09 -8.67 1.75
C VAL A 69 8.33 -8.54 3.07
N ILE A 70 8.40 -7.38 3.73
CA ILE A 70 7.70 -7.12 4.98
C ILE A 70 6.30 -6.59 4.66
N PRO A 71 5.22 -7.31 5.04
CA PRO A 71 3.88 -6.89 4.70
C PRO A 71 3.44 -5.69 5.55
N ARG A 72 2.63 -4.82 4.95
CA ARG A 72 1.84 -3.85 5.71
C ARG A 72 0.55 -4.51 6.19
N ILE A 73 0.48 -4.83 7.47
CA ILE A 73 -0.65 -5.51 8.08
C ILE A 73 -1.75 -4.49 8.37
N ILE A 74 -2.94 -4.74 7.83
CA ILE A 74 -4.15 -3.97 8.14
C ILE A 74 -5.09 -4.88 8.92
N SER A 75 -5.47 -4.48 10.13
CA SER A 75 -6.38 -5.32 10.94
C SER A 75 -7.75 -5.42 10.27
N GLY A 76 -8.47 -6.51 10.54
CA GLY A 76 -9.82 -6.68 9.99
C GLY A 76 -10.80 -5.57 10.44
N ALA A 77 -10.58 -4.99 11.63
CA ALA A 77 -11.38 -3.85 12.09
C ALA A 77 -11.08 -2.58 11.30
N ASP A 78 -9.81 -2.26 11.10
CA ASP A 78 -9.37 -1.11 10.32
C ASP A 78 -9.81 -1.24 8.86
N TRP A 79 -9.67 -2.44 8.29
CA TRP A 79 -10.10 -2.70 6.92
C TRP A 79 -11.60 -2.46 6.73
N ARG A 80 -12.47 -2.96 7.62
CA ARG A 80 -13.92 -2.73 7.52
C ARG A 80 -14.28 -1.25 7.57
N PHE A 81 -13.57 -0.47 8.39
CA PHE A 81 -13.78 0.97 8.46
C PHE A 81 -13.31 1.66 7.16
N LEU A 82 -12.11 1.34 6.68
CA LEU A 82 -11.55 1.87 5.44
C LEU A 82 -12.42 1.52 4.23
N GLU A 83 -12.80 0.26 4.07
CA GLU A 83 -13.65 -0.24 2.97
C GLU A 83 -14.96 0.53 2.87
N LYS A 84 -15.64 0.77 4.01
CA LYS A 84 -16.89 1.54 4.04
C LYS A 84 -16.67 2.97 3.55
N GLY A 85 -15.60 3.64 4.01
CA GLY A 85 -15.26 5.00 3.59
C GLY A 85 -14.86 5.09 2.12
N LEU A 86 -14.06 4.14 1.63
CA LEU A 86 -13.64 4.06 0.24
C LEU A 86 -14.84 3.83 -0.69
N THR A 87 -15.73 2.90 -0.33
CA THR A 87 -16.95 2.61 -1.10
C THR A 87 -17.86 3.84 -1.18
N GLN A 88 -18.08 4.52 -0.05
CA GLN A 88 -18.84 5.78 -0.01
C GLN A 88 -18.21 6.83 -0.93
N ARG A 89 -16.89 7.04 -0.82
CA ARG A 89 -16.15 8.05 -1.58
C ARG A 89 -16.22 7.79 -3.08
N VAL A 90 -15.99 6.55 -3.51
CA VAL A 90 -16.07 6.18 -4.94
C VAL A 90 -17.48 6.40 -5.47
N LYS A 91 -18.52 6.03 -4.71
CA LYS A 91 -19.91 6.28 -5.10
C LYS A 91 -20.19 7.78 -5.27
N ALA A 92 -19.75 8.60 -4.32
CA ALA A 92 -19.93 10.05 -4.40
C ALA A 92 -19.19 10.66 -5.60
N LEU A 93 -17.93 10.25 -5.84
CA LEU A 93 -17.15 10.71 -6.99
C LEU A 93 -17.79 10.31 -8.32
N ASN A 94 -18.28 9.08 -8.45
CA ASN A 94 -18.97 8.63 -9.66
C ASN A 94 -20.27 9.42 -9.91
N MET A 95 -21.04 9.70 -8.86
CA MET A 95 -22.25 10.54 -8.97
C MET A 95 -21.89 11.98 -9.35
N PHE A 96 -20.83 12.53 -8.75
CA PHE A 96 -20.34 13.87 -9.06
C PHE A 96 -19.89 13.98 -10.52
N LEU A 97 -19.10 13.03 -11.03
CA LEU A 97 -18.68 13.01 -12.42
C LEU A 97 -19.88 12.93 -13.37
N LYS A 98 -20.85 12.04 -13.06
CA LYS A 98 -22.10 11.94 -13.84
C LYS A 98 -22.88 13.25 -13.86
N ASP A 99 -22.90 13.97 -12.73
CA ASP A 99 -23.63 15.22 -12.63
C ASP A 99 -22.94 16.36 -13.38
N ILE A 100 -21.62 16.57 -13.20
CA ILE A 100 -20.85 17.62 -13.89
C ILE A 100 -20.89 17.49 -15.41
N TYR A 101 -20.84 16.26 -15.93
CA TYR A 101 -20.96 16.00 -17.36
C TYR A 101 -22.42 15.84 -17.83
N GLY A 102 -23.40 15.91 -16.92
CA GLY A 102 -24.82 15.75 -17.19
C GLY A 102 -25.64 16.98 -16.78
N ALA A 103 -26.53 16.80 -15.81
CA ALA A 103 -27.51 17.80 -15.39
C ALA A 103 -26.90 19.01 -14.67
N ARG A 104 -25.68 18.88 -14.13
CA ARG A 104 -24.92 19.90 -13.40
C ARG A 104 -25.70 20.47 -12.22
N GLU A 105 -26.46 19.64 -11.53
CA GLU A 105 -27.26 20.04 -10.38
C GLU A 105 -26.39 20.58 -9.24
N ILE A 106 -25.21 20.00 -9.02
CA ILE A 106 -24.27 20.47 -7.99
C ILE A 106 -23.78 21.91 -8.25
N LEU A 107 -23.69 22.33 -9.52
CA LEU A 107 -23.32 23.70 -9.86
C LEU A 107 -24.49 24.68 -9.68
N ARG A 108 -25.73 24.19 -9.86
CA ARG A 108 -26.95 24.99 -9.66
C ARG A 108 -27.28 25.15 -8.17
N ALA A 109 -26.89 24.17 -7.36
CA ALA A 109 -27.13 24.16 -5.91
C ALA A 109 -26.25 25.15 -5.12
N GLY A 110 -25.18 25.67 -5.72
CA GLY A 110 -24.26 26.65 -5.11
C GLY A 110 -23.09 26.00 -4.38
#